data_AF-A0A397BX12-F1
#
_entry.id   AF-A0A397BX12-F1
#
_cell.length_a   1.000
_cell.length_b   1.000
_cell.length_c   1.000
_cell.angle_alpha   90.00
_cell.angle_beta   90.00
_cell.angle_gamma   90.00
#
_symmetry.space_group_name_H-M   'P 1'
#
loop_
_entity.id
_entity.type
_entity.pdbx_description
1 polymer ?
#
loop_
_entity_poly.entity_id
_entity_poly.type
_entity_poly.pdbx_seq_one_letter_code
_entity_poly.pdbx_strand_id
1 'polypeptide(L)'
;MAFLSPSELKASLSIQVPCATHTVDARWGCDEPPSEELCQEYKPNVFRKGFCMNCQKRHDVSDDGHVASTKSFVRIHSPATSPHAARAELNPLAEHSDLSVALTQAREDALMRLHAKDELKHLSKQLEALRRDLEAAPNTNALECKLQELDVFEKQLVANVGRASPQS
;
A
#
# COMPACT_ATOMS: atom_id res chain seq x y z
N MET A 1 -18.93 16.41 -47.47
CA MET A 1 -18.96 16.29 -46.01
C MET A 1 -20.08 17.18 -45.51
N ALA A 2 -21.19 16.59 -45.04
CA ALA A 2 -22.34 17.36 -44.59
C ALA A 2 -22.11 17.77 -43.13
N PHE A 3 -22.11 19.08 -42.86
CA PHE A 3 -22.06 19.63 -41.51
C PHE A 3 -23.48 19.66 -40.95
N LEU A 4 -23.72 18.94 -39.85
CA LEU A 4 -24.98 18.95 -39.14
C LEU A 4 -25.18 20.32 -38.47
N SER A 5 -26.42 20.82 -38.49
CA SER A 5 -26.74 22.15 -37.93
C SER A 5 -26.77 22.11 -36.38
N PRO A 6 -26.55 23.26 -35.70
CA PRO A 6 -26.60 23.35 -34.23
C PRO A 6 -27.90 22.85 -33.60
N SER A 7 -29.01 22.89 -34.35
CA SER A 7 -30.32 22.39 -33.92
C SER A 7 -30.36 20.86 -33.83
N GLU A 8 -29.58 20.16 -34.67
CA GLU A 8 -29.52 18.69 -34.67
C GLU A 8 -28.60 18.14 -33.58
N LEU A 9 -27.58 18.90 -33.18
CA LEU A 9 -26.74 18.59 -32.01
C LEU A 9 -27.54 18.66 -30.69
N LYS A 10 -28.54 19.54 -30.60
CA LYS A 10 -29.43 19.63 -29.43
C LYS A 10 -30.40 18.46 -29.32
N ALA A 11 -30.82 17.88 -30.44
CA ALA A 11 -31.70 16.72 -30.44
C ALA A 11 -30.97 15.44 -29.96
N SER A 12 -29.70 15.26 -30.34
CA SER A 12 -28.89 14.10 -29.92
C SER A 12 -28.41 14.13 -28.47
N LEU A 13 -28.47 15.28 -27.79
CA LEU A 13 -28.09 15.45 -26.38
C LEU A 13 -29.29 15.57 -25.44
N SER A 14 -30.52 15.32 -25.92
CA SER A 14 -31.65 15.09 -25.03
C SER A 14 -31.55 13.69 -24.42
N ILE A 15 -30.66 13.54 -23.43
CA ILE A 15 -30.83 12.51 -22.42
C ILE A 15 -32.15 12.85 -21.73
N GLN A 16 -33.23 12.25 -22.20
CA GLN A 16 -34.45 12.16 -21.41
C GLN A 16 -34.08 11.32 -20.20
N VAL A 17 -33.66 11.97 -19.12
CA VAL A 17 -33.69 11.35 -17.80
C VAL A 17 -35.18 11.20 -17.51
N PRO A 18 -35.77 9.99 -17.55
CA PRO A 18 -37.16 9.83 -17.17
C PRO A 18 -37.29 10.42 -15.77
N CYS A 19 -38.25 11.32 -15.59
CA CYS A 19 -38.54 11.93 -14.30
C CYS A 19 -39.06 10.82 -13.40
N ALA A 20 -38.09 10.21 -12.74
CA ALA A 20 -38.22 9.09 -11.85
C ALA A 20 -39.06 9.49 -10.64
N THR A 21 -40.27 8.95 -10.52
CA THR A 21 -40.99 8.86 -9.24
C THR A 21 -40.30 7.89 -8.26
N HIS A 22 -39.12 7.37 -8.61
CA HIS A 22 -38.38 6.41 -7.84
C HIS A 22 -37.66 7.14 -6.70
N THR A 23 -37.79 6.63 -5.46
CA THR A 23 -36.91 7.04 -4.37
C THR A 23 -35.46 6.81 -4.79
N VAL A 24 -34.66 7.89 -4.79
CA VAL A 24 -33.23 7.80 -5.08
C VAL A 24 -32.58 6.96 -3.99
N ASP A 25 -32.35 5.69 -4.28
CA ASP A 25 -31.54 4.81 -3.44
C ASP A 25 -30.07 5.05 -3.77
N ALA A 26 -29.21 5.06 -2.74
CA ALA A 26 -27.77 5.04 -2.92
C ALA A 26 -27.29 3.78 -3.68
N ARG A 27 -28.14 2.75 -3.76
CA ARG A 27 -27.95 1.52 -4.55
C ARG A 27 -28.33 1.73 -6.02
N TRP A 28 -27.70 2.70 -6.69
CA TRP A 28 -27.94 2.95 -8.11
C TRP A 28 -27.48 1.75 -8.96
N GLY A 29 -28.38 1.20 -9.79
CA GLY A 29 -28.07 0.12 -10.74
C GLY A 29 -27.96 -1.30 -10.16
N CYS A 30 -28.57 -1.55 -9.00
CA CYS A 30 -28.63 -2.89 -8.41
C CYS A 30 -30.08 -3.35 -8.27
N ASP A 31 -30.51 -4.30 -9.12
CA ASP A 31 -31.86 -4.88 -9.11
C ASP A 31 -32.07 -5.92 -7.99
N GLU A 32 -31.02 -6.22 -7.20
CA GLU A 32 -31.10 -7.17 -6.10
C GLU A 32 -31.91 -6.57 -4.93
N PRO A 33 -32.91 -7.31 -4.40
CA PRO A 33 -33.73 -6.81 -3.30
C PRO A 33 -32.88 -6.45 -2.07
N PRO A 34 -33.28 -5.42 -1.31
CA PRO A 34 -32.58 -5.03 -0.10
C PRO A 34 -32.54 -6.19 0.90
N SER A 35 -31.34 -6.59 1.31
CA SER A 35 -31.14 -7.59 2.36
C SER A 35 -31.22 -6.91 3.73
N GLU A 36 -32.04 -7.49 4.62
CA GLU A 36 -32.13 -7.07 6.01
C GLU A 36 -31.08 -7.80 6.85
N GLU A 37 -30.38 -7.05 7.71
CA GLU A 37 -29.42 -7.57 8.68
C GLU A 37 -29.82 -7.17 10.11
N LEU A 38 -29.50 -8.02 11.07
CA LEU A 38 -29.79 -7.79 12.50
C LEU A 38 -28.49 -7.59 13.28
N CYS A 39 -28.33 -6.41 13.87
CA CYS A 39 -27.33 -6.18 14.90
C CYS A 39 -27.77 -6.87 16.19
N GLN A 40 -26.99 -7.83 16.68
CA GLN A 40 -27.31 -8.64 17.86
C GLN A 40 -26.87 -8.01 19.18
N GLU A 41 -25.87 -7.11 19.12
CA GLU A 41 -25.30 -6.50 20.33
C GLU A 41 -24.97 -5.03 20.11
N TYR A 42 -25.51 -4.18 20.98
CA TYR A 42 -25.24 -2.76 21.00
C TYR A 42 -23.92 -2.49 21.69
N LYS A 43 -22.97 -1.95 20.92
CA LYS A 43 -21.71 -1.43 21.44
C LYS A 43 -21.68 0.08 21.21
N PRO A 44 -21.65 0.94 22.24
CA PRO A 44 -21.73 2.38 22.05
C PRO A 44 -20.55 2.92 21.25
N ASN A 45 -20.83 3.79 20.28
CA ASN A 45 -19.81 4.47 19.50
C ASN A 45 -19.21 5.63 20.30
N VAL A 46 -17.88 5.68 20.39
CA VAL A 46 -17.14 6.68 21.18
C VAL A 46 -17.25 8.11 20.62
N PHE A 47 -17.53 8.26 19.33
CA PHE A 47 -17.62 9.56 18.66
C PHE A 47 -19.05 10.06 18.48
N ARG A 48 -20.06 9.17 18.54
CA ARG A 48 -21.47 9.51 18.23
C ARG A 48 -22.46 8.84 19.19
N LYS A 49 -23.14 9.64 20.03
CA LYS A 49 -24.14 9.15 20.99
C LYS A 49 -25.31 8.42 20.31
N GLY A 50 -25.68 7.26 20.84
CA GLY A 50 -26.79 6.42 20.34
C GLY A 50 -26.46 5.62 19.07
N PHE A 51 -25.23 5.72 18.54
CA PHE A 51 -24.78 4.87 17.43
C PHE A 51 -24.09 3.62 17.96
N CYS A 52 -24.29 2.51 17.27
CA CYS A 52 -23.61 1.25 17.55
C CYS A 52 -22.30 1.19 16.76
N MET A 53 -21.22 0.72 17.37
CA MET A 53 -19.93 0.52 16.72
C MET A 53 -19.94 -0.71 15.81
N ASN A 54 -20.79 -1.71 16.09
CA ASN A 54 -20.87 -2.94 15.31
C ASN A 54 -21.57 -2.70 13.96
N CYS A 55 -22.74 -2.08 13.94
CA CYS A 55 -23.52 -1.84 12.72
C CYS A 55 -23.44 -0.41 12.18
N GLN A 56 -22.83 0.52 12.92
CA GLN A 56 -22.75 1.95 12.59
C GLN A 56 -24.13 2.64 12.40
N LYS A 57 -25.23 2.01 12.85
CA LYS A 57 -26.57 2.58 12.86
C LYS A 57 -26.93 3.13 14.24
N ARG A 58 -27.86 4.09 14.27
CA ARG A 58 -28.45 4.58 15.52
C ARG A 58 -29.42 3.54 16.05
N HIS A 59 -29.21 3.03 17.26
CA HIS A 59 -30.18 2.14 17.93
C HIS A 59 -31.34 2.94 18.51
N ASP A 60 -32.48 2.29 18.68
CA ASP A 60 -33.67 2.96 19.22
C ASP A 60 -33.44 3.29 20.69
N VAL A 61 -33.88 4.48 21.10
CA VAL A 61 -33.69 5.01 22.45
C VAL A 61 -35.08 5.11 23.07
N SER A 62 -35.31 4.39 24.16
CA SER A 62 -36.53 4.47 24.95
C SER A 62 -36.61 5.83 25.67
N ASP A 63 -37.81 6.22 26.12
CA ASP A 63 -38.03 7.49 26.81
C ASP A 63 -37.23 7.61 28.12
N ASP A 64 -36.90 6.48 28.76
CA ASP A 64 -36.03 6.39 29.93
C ASP A 64 -34.53 6.58 29.60
N GLY A 65 -34.19 6.81 28.33
CA GLY A 65 -32.81 6.96 27.85
C GLY A 65 -32.07 5.64 27.61
N HIS A 66 -32.72 4.48 27.79
CA HIS A 66 -32.14 3.17 27.50
C HIS A 66 -32.02 2.94 25.99
N VAL A 67 -30.87 2.41 25.53
CA VAL A 67 -30.63 2.10 24.12
C VAL A 67 -30.87 0.61 23.86
N ALA A 68 -31.71 0.28 22.88
CA ALA A 68 -32.01 -1.10 22.51
C ALA A 68 -30.72 -1.87 22.17
N SER A 69 -30.59 -3.10 22.67
CA SER A 69 -29.41 -3.94 22.42
C SER A 69 -29.34 -4.45 20.98
N THR A 70 -30.50 -4.65 20.34
CA THR A 70 -30.60 -5.18 18.99
C THR A 70 -31.20 -4.15 18.03
N LYS A 71 -30.86 -4.26 16.74
CA LYS A 71 -31.49 -3.44 15.68
C LYS A 71 -31.43 -4.10 14.33
N SER A 72 -32.58 -4.22 13.66
CA SER A 72 -32.64 -4.57 12.23
C SER A 72 -32.38 -3.34 11.36
N PHE A 73 -31.68 -3.53 10.25
CA PHE A 73 -31.42 -2.48 9.27
C PHE A 73 -31.25 -3.06 7.88
N VAL A 74 -31.56 -2.26 6.86
CA VAL A 74 -31.29 -2.61 5.46
C VAL A 74 -29.80 -2.41 5.16
N ARG A 75 -29.15 -3.44 4.63
CA ARG A 75 -27.76 -3.36 4.18
C ARG A 75 -27.69 -2.59 2.86
N ILE A 76 -27.06 -1.41 2.91
CA ILE A 76 -26.87 -0.54 1.73
C ILE A 76 -25.71 -1.02 0.87
N HIS A 77 -24.66 -1.59 1.49
CA HIS A 77 -23.48 -2.06 0.76
C HIS A 77 -23.72 -3.48 0.27
N SER A 78 -23.94 -3.64 -1.04
CA SER A 78 -23.73 -4.94 -1.66
C SER A 78 -22.25 -5.30 -1.59
N PRO A 79 -21.89 -6.59 -1.48
CA PRO A 79 -20.52 -7.02 -1.71
C PRO A 79 -20.01 -6.46 -3.05
N ALA A 80 -18.71 -6.23 -3.17
CA ALA A 80 -18.06 -5.78 -4.41
C ALA A 80 -18.05 -6.87 -5.51
N THR A 81 -19.09 -7.71 -5.54
CA THR A 81 -19.41 -8.68 -6.59
C THR A 81 -20.21 -8.06 -7.73
N SER A 82 -20.64 -6.79 -7.60
CA SER A 82 -21.25 -6.09 -8.73
C SER A 82 -20.26 -6.03 -9.91
N PRO A 83 -20.68 -6.36 -11.13
CA PRO A 83 -19.84 -6.23 -12.33
C PRO A 83 -19.41 -4.77 -12.60
N HIS A 84 -20.07 -3.80 -11.97
CA HIS A 84 -19.75 -2.37 -12.04
C HIS A 84 -18.92 -1.87 -10.86
N ALA A 85 -18.59 -2.73 -9.88
CA ALA A 85 -17.67 -2.36 -8.82
C ALA A 85 -16.25 -2.16 -9.40
N ALA A 86 -15.58 -1.08 -9.01
CA ALA A 86 -14.21 -0.81 -9.41
C ALA A 86 -13.27 -1.88 -8.80
N ARG A 87 -13.05 -2.98 -9.53
CA ARG A 87 -12.09 -4.02 -9.15
C ARG A 87 -10.71 -3.62 -9.66
N ALA A 88 -9.73 -3.53 -8.76
CA ALA A 88 -8.35 -3.20 -9.13
C ALA A 88 -7.78 -4.21 -10.16
N GLU A 89 -8.15 -5.49 -10.03
CA GLU A 89 -7.78 -6.58 -10.94
C GLU A 89 -8.31 -6.42 -12.37
N LEU A 90 -9.41 -5.67 -12.55
CA LEU A 90 -10.05 -5.43 -13.86
C LEU A 90 -9.63 -4.09 -14.47
N ASN A 91 -8.72 -3.33 -13.83
CA ASN A 91 -8.22 -2.10 -14.39
C ASN A 91 -7.10 -2.42 -15.41
N PRO A 92 -7.35 -2.29 -16.72
CA PRO A 92 -6.35 -2.60 -17.75
C PRO A 92 -5.11 -1.69 -17.69
N LEU A 93 -5.16 -0.59 -16.95
CA LEU A 93 -4.04 0.34 -16.72
C LEU A 93 -3.22 0.01 -15.47
N ALA A 94 -3.63 -0.97 -14.65
CA ALA A 94 -2.98 -1.26 -13.38
C ALA A 94 -1.56 -1.83 -13.54
N GLU A 95 -1.33 -2.69 -14.53
CA GLU A 95 -0.07 -3.46 -14.61
C GLU A 95 0.93 -2.95 -15.65
N HIS A 96 0.54 -2.01 -16.52
CA HIS A 96 1.40 -1.57 -17.64
C HIS A 96 1.42 -0.04 -17.86
N SER A 97 0.92 0.75 -16.90
CA SER A 97 1.13 2.20 -16.96
C SER A 97 2.59 2.52 -16.66
N ASP A 98 3.19 3.44 -17.43
CA ASP A 98 4.53 3.99 -17.17
C ASP A 98 4.69 4.45 -15.71
N LEU A 99 3.61 4.94 -15.10
CA LEU A 99 3.58 5.33 -13.69
C LEU A 99 3.74 4.13 -12.75
N SER A 100 3.09 3.00 -13.04
CA SER A 100 3.17 1.78 -12.24
C SER A 100 4.59 1.20 -12.26
N VAL A 101 5.22 1.22 -13.44
CA VAL A 101 6.63 0.81 -13.61
C VAL A 101 7.56 1.76 -12.86
N ALA A 102 7.38 3.08 -13.02
CA ALA A 102 8.21 4.07 -12.33
C ALA A 102 8.12 3.98 -10.80
N LEU A 103 6.92 3.72 -10.26
CA LEU A 103 6.72 3.53 -8.81
C LEU A 103 7.39 2.26 -8.30
N THR A 104 7.31 1.18 -9.07
CA THR A 104 7.96 -0.10 -8.73
C THR A 104 9.47 0.05 -8.71
N GLN A 105 10.04 0.68 -9.74
CA GLN A 105 11.47 0.96 -9.82
C GLN A 105 11.95 1.89 -8.70
N ALA A 106 11.20 2.96 -8.39
CA ALA A 106 11.53 3.86 -7.29
C ALA A 106 11.53 3.15 -5.92
N ARG A 107 10.65 2.16 -5.74
CA ARG A 107 10.61 1.32 -4.54
C ARG A 107 11.85 0.43 -4.44
N GLU A 108 12.24 -0.22 -5.54
CA GLU A 108 13.44 -1.07 -5.59
C GLU A 108 14.72 -0.25 -5.34
N ASP A 109 14.85 0.92 -5.97
CA ASP A 109 15.95 1.85 -5.76
C ASP A 109 16.06 2.28 -4.29
N ALA A 110 14.92 2.54 -3.63
CA ALA A 110 14.91 2.89 -2.22
C ALA A 110 15.43 1.74 -1.33
N LEU A 111 15.07 0.49 -1.63
CA LEU A 111 15.55 -0.69 -0.91
C LEU A 111 17.06 -0.88 -1.11
N MET A 112 17.55 -0.73 -2.33
CA MET A 112 18.99 -0.83 -2.63
C MET A 112 19.79 0.24 -1.87
N ARG A 113 19.28 1.48 -1.79
CA ARG A 113 19.92 2.55 -1.00
C ARG A 113 19.93 2.25 0.50
N LEU A 114 18.93 1.57 1.03
CA LEU A 114 18.91 1.16 2.44
C LEU A 114 19.96 0.08 2.70
N HIS A 115 20.04 -0.94 1.84
CA HIS A 115 21.09 -1.97 1.93
C HIS A 115 22.50 -1.37 1.87
N ALA A 116 22.76 -0.48 0.90
CA ALA A 116 24.06 0.17 0.78
C ALA A 116 24.40 1.01 2.03
N LYS A 117 23.41 1.68 2.64
CA LYS A 117 23.63 2.41 3.90
C LYS A 117 23.99 1.48 5.05
N ASP A 118 23.39 0.30 5.13
CA ASP A 118 23.68 -0.65 6.18
C ASP A 118 25.05 -1.32 6.00
N GLU A 119 25.47 -1.59 4.77
CA GLU A 119 26.85 -1.99 4.44
C GLU A 119 27.87 -0.93 4.85
N LEU A 120 27.61 0.35 4.53
CA LEU A 120 28.49 1.46 4.93
C LEU A 120 28.62 1.57 6.45
N LYS A 121 27.51 1.40 7.20
CA LYS A 121 27.56 1.38 8.67
C LYS A 121 28.38 0.20 9.18
N HIS A 122 28.28 -0.96 8.54
CA HIS A 122 29.05 -2.14 8.92
C HIS A 122 30.56 -1.91 8.71
N LEU A 123 30.94 -1.41 7.53
CA LEU A 123 32.34 -1.08 7.22
C LEU A 123 32.88 0.01 8.16
N SER A 124 32.08 1.03 8.47
CA SER A 124 32.46 2.07 9.45
C SER A 124 32.80 1.49 10.82
N LYS A 125 32.00 0.53 11.30
CA LYS A 125 32.26 -0.16 12.57
C LYS A 125 33.53 -1.01 12.52
N GLN A 126 33.80 -1.67 11.39
CA GLN A 126 35.03 -2.44 11.20
C GLN A 126 36.26 -1.52 11.22
N LEU A 127 36.21 -0.36 10.55
CA LEU A 127 37.27 0.63 10.58
C LEU A 127 37.52 1.17 11.99
N GLU A 128 36.47 1.47 12.76
CA GLU A 128 36.59 1.89 14.15
C GLU A 128 37.17 0.80 15.06
N ALA A 129 36.87 -0.47 14.79
CA ALA A 129 37.45 -1.59 15.52
C ALA A 129 38.96 -1.72 15.21
N LEU A 130 39.34 -1.71 13.92
CA LEU A 130 40.74 -1.76 13.50
C LEU A 130 41.54 -0.56 14.05
N ARG A 131 40.94 0.63 14.06
CA ARG A 131 41.56 1.82 14.65
C ARG A 131 41.84 1.63 16.13
N ARG A 132 40.87 1.11 16.88
CA ARG A 132 41.04 0.81 18.32
C ARG A 132 42.11 -0.27 18.55
N ASP A 133 42.17 -1.30 17.72
CA ASP A 133 43.20 -2.34 17.82
C ASP A 133 44.62 -1.78 17.60
N LEU A 134 44.77 -0.85 16.65
CA LEU A 134 46.04 -0.17 16.39
C LEU A 134 46.42 0.78 17.53
N GLU A 135 45.46 1.54 18.07
CA GLU A 135 45.66 2.41 19.24
C GLU A 135 46.01 1.61 20.51
N ALA A 136 45.48 0.40 20.65
CA ALA A 136 45.73 -0.50 21.78
C ALA A 136 47.01 -1.34 21.60
N ALA A 137 47.68 -1.29 20.45
CA ALA A 137 48.86 -2.10 20.18
C ALA A 137 50.03 -1.64 21.09
N PRO A 138 50.50 -2.50 22.02
CA PRO A 138 51.39 -2.06 23.10
C PRO A 138 52.86 -1.90 22.68
N ASN A 139 53.27 -2.33 21.47
CA ASN A 139 54.65 -2.21 20.97
C ASN A 139 54.75 -2.35 19.43
N THR A 140 55.80 -1.75 18.85
CA THR A 140 56.13 -1.72 17.41
C THR A 140 56.15 -3.09 16.72
N ASN A 141 56.52 -4.15 17.44
CA ASN A 141 56.61 -5.51 16.89
C ASN A 141 55.23 -6.13 16.58
N ALA A 142 54.15 -5.70 17.25
CA ALA A 142 52.79 -6.17 16.94
C ALA A 142 52.24 -5.51 15.66
N LEU A 143 52.69 -4.28 15.38
CA LEU A 143 52.38 -3.53 14.15
C LEU A 143 53.08 -4.16 12.93
N GLU A 144 54.34 -4.60 13.08
CA GLU A 144 55.04 -5.39 12.04
C GLU A 144 54.33 -6.71 11.73
N CYS A 145 53.79 -7.38 12.75
CA CYS A 145 53.04 -8.63 12.58
C CYS A 145 51.72 -8.41 11.81
N LYS A 146 50.96 -7.35 12.14
CA LYS A 146 49.74 -6.98 11.38
C LYS A 146 50.05 -6.50 9.95
N LEU A 147 51.19 -5.84 9.72
CA LEU A 147 51.64 -5.46 8.37
C LEU A 147 51.94 -6.69 7.51
N GLN A 148 52.55 -7.73 8.09
CA GLN A 148 52.75 -9.01 7.41
C GLN A 148 51.44 -9.72 7.09
N GLU A 149 50.47 -9.70 7.99
CA GLU A 149 49.14 -10.29 7.74
C GLU A 149 48.41 -9.58 6.60
N LEU A 150 48.50 -8.25 6.51
CA LEU A 150 47.91 -7.47 5.42
C LEU A 150 48.59 -7.76 4.07
N ASP A 151 49.92 -7.91 4.02
CA ASP A 151 50.66 -8.29 2.81
C ASP A 151 50.26 -9.70 2.31
N VAL A 152 50.02 -10.64 3.22
CA VAL A 152 49.50 -11.97 2.88
C VAL A 152 48.07 -11.88 2.32
N PHE A 153 47.20 -11.08 2.94
CA PHE A 153 45.84 -10.86 2.47
C PHE A 153 45.79 -10.19 1.08
N GLU A 154 46.65 -9.21 0.82
CA GLU A 154 46.78 -8.55 -0.47
C GLU A 154 47.20 -9.55 -1.57
N LYS A 155 48.21 -10.38 -1.29
CA LYS A 155 48.62 -11.46 -2.21
C LYS A 155 47.50 -12.47 -2.47
N GLN A 156 46.70 -12.77 -1.46
CA GLN A 156 45.55 -13.67 -1.59
C GLN A 156 44.46 -13.08 -2.49
N LEU A 157 44.17 -11.77 -2.34
CA LEU A 157 43.22 -11.05 -3.18
C LEU A 157 43.70 -10.98 -4.64
N VAL A 158 44.98 -10.66 -4.86
CA VAL A 158 45.58 -10.63 -6.21
C VAL A 158 45.55 -12.01 -6.87
N ALA A 159 45.86 -13.08 -6.12
CA ALA A 159 45.80 -14.45 -6.64
C ALA A 159 44.36 -14.90 -6.98
N ASN A 160 43.36 -14.45 -6.21
CA ASN A 160 41.95 -14.77 -6.47
C ASN A 160 41.38 -13.96 -7.64
N VAL A 161 41.78 -12.69 -7.80
CA VAL A 161 41.43 -11.88 -8.98
C VAL A 161 42.08 -12.45 -10.24
N GLY A 162 43.32 -12.96 -10.17
CA GLY A 162 43.99 -13.62 -11.29
C GLY A 162 43.34 -14.95 -11.74
N ARG A 163 42.65 -15.66 -10.84
CA ARG A 163 41.87 -16.88 -11.18
C ARG A 163 40.47 -16.57 -11.73
N ALA A 164 39.98 -15.35 -11.58
CA ALA A 164 38.65 -14.93 -12.04
C ALA A 164 38.63 -14.42 -13.49
N SER A 165 39.78 -14.35 -14.18
CA SER A 165 39.82 -14.15 -15.63
C SER A 165 39.55 -15.49 -16.33
N PRO A 166 38.39 -15.64 -17.02
CA PRO A 166 38.16 -16.82 -17.84
C PRO A 166 39.15 -16.78 -19.02
N GLN A 167 39.88 -17.87 -19.23
CA GLN A 167 40.52 -18.11 -20.52
C GLN A 167 39.42 -18.12 -21.59
N SER A 168 39.45 -17.13 -22.48
CA SER A 168 38.77 -17.17 -23.77
C SER A 168 39.42 -18.22 -24.66
#